data_AF-A0AAW1CNM6-F1
#
_entry.id   AF-A0AAW1CNM6-F1
#
_cell.length_a   1.000
_cell.length_b   1.000
_cell.length_c   1.000
_cell.angle_alpha   90.00
_cell.angle_beta   90.00
_cell.angle_gamma   90.00
#
_symmetry.space_group_name_H-M   'P 1'
#
loop_
_entity.id
_entity.type
_entity.pdbx_description
1 polymer ?
#
loop_
_entity_poly.entity_id
_entity_poly.type
_entity_poly.pdbx_seq_one_letter_code
_entity_poly.pdbx_strand_id
1 'polypeptide(L)'
;MALSLSKNLAPCMLILTSAHGLSRLSRHFYYARAAFKLYIVCGCVLLAQSLAQDQDLSLAIQTSWIWCYCLGLPLISAELGLQRLPCPTTHSQLIVPLYSVIGHYGPCSSPVPDNPCILGVSHIYSITSLTILSVAEQDLTYLKLAICYFYSLFRLSPYNHTELSYFENWCFVMSLANFYAYQLLRRYRWSSE
;
A
#
# COMPACT_ATOMS: atom_id res chain seq x y z
N MET A 1 -7.48 -2.46 -29.87
CA MET A 1 -7.13 -1.20 -29.16
C MET A 1 -8.02 -0.92 -27.95
N ALA A 2 -9.35 -1.13 -27.97
CA ALA A 2 -10.18 -0.93 -26.78
C ALA A 2 -9.81 -1.87 -25.60
N LEU A 3 -9.41 -3.10 -25.88
CA LEU A 3 -8.98 -4.11 -24.89
C LEU A 3 -7.60 -3.87 -24.27
N SER A 4 -6.74 -3.05 -24.89
CA SER A 4 -5.43 -2.65 -24.31
C SER A 4 -5.57 -1.42 -23.43
N LEU A 5 -6.59 -0.58 -23.69
CA LEU A 5 -6.88 0.61 -22.89
C LEU A 5 -7.42 0.24 -21.50
N SER A 6 -8.24 -0.81 -21.40
CA SER A 6 -8.76 -1.29 -20.11
C SER A 6 -7.65 -1.87 -19.21
N LYS A 7 -6.69 -2.59 -19.79
CA LYS A 7 -5.58 -3.25 -19.06
C LYS A 7 -4.60 -2.26 -18.42
N ASN A 8 -4.37 -1.13 -19.09
CA ASN A 8 -3.44 -0.10 -18.60
C ASN A 8 -4.11 0.95 -17.71
N LEU A 9 -5.45 0.96 -17.66
CA LEU A 9 -6.19 1.96 -16.89
C LEU A 9 -5.93 1.83 -15.38
N ALA A 10 -5.93 0.61 -14.84
CA ALA A 10 -5.74 0.42 -13.40
C ALA A 10 -4.32 0.80 -12.92
N PRO A 11 -3.22 0.37 -13.59
CA PRO A 11 -1.88 0.87 -13.27
C PRO A 11 -1.74 2.39 -13.44
N CYS A 12 -2.30 2.98 -14.49
CA CYS A 12 -2.31 4.43 -14.68
C CYS A 12 -3.03 5.16 -13.53
N MET A 13 -4.19 4.66 -13.10
CA MET A 13 -4.93 5.22 -11.96
C MET A 13 -4.11 5.14 -10.67
N LEU A 14 -3.38 4.05 -10.45
CA LEU A 14 -2.52 3.89 -9.29
C LEU A 14 -1.39 4.93 -9.30
N ILE A 15 -0.74 5.11 -10.44
CA ILE A 15 0.31 6.14 -10.60
C ILE A 15 -0.27 7.53 -10.37
N LEU A 16 -1.38 7.87 -11.02
CA LEU A 16 -1.98 9.20 -10.96
C LEU A 16 -2.42 9.57 -9.55
N THR A 17 -3.13 8.67 -8.86
CA THR A 17 -3.58 8.90 -7.48
C THR A 17 -2.41 9.04 -6.51
N SER A 18 -1.38 8.21 -6.67
CA SER A 18 -0.16 8.27 -5.85
C SER A 18 0.67 9.53 -6.11
N ALA A 19 0.84 9.91 -7.38
CA ALA A 19 1.54 11.13 -7.78
C ALA A 19 0.78 12.39 -7.33
N HIS A 20 -0.55 12.36 -7.38
CA HIS A 20 -1.39 13.42 -6.83
C HIS A 20 -1.17 13.57 -5.32
N GLY A 21 -1.21 12.47 -4.56
CA GLY A 21 -0.92 12.48 -3.12
C GLY A 21 0.49 13.02 -2.83
N LEU A 22 1.51 12.53 -3.55
CA LEU A 22 2.90 12.91 -3.36
C LEU A 22 3.19 14.40 -3.67
N SER A 23 2.57 14.96 -4.71
CA SER A 23 2.76 16.36 -5.11
C SER A 23 2.08 17.34 -4.15
N ARG A 24 1.01 16.91 -3.47
CA ARG A 24 0.20 17.78 -2.59
C ARG A 24 0.55 17.64 -1.10
N LEU A 25 1.20 16.56 -0.69
CA LEU A 25 1.68 16.37 0.69
C LEU A 25 2.91 17.22 1.00
N SER A 26 2.94 17.82 2.20
CA SER A 26 4.13 18.47 2.75
C SER A 26 5.27 17.48 2.96
N ARG A 27 6.52 17.97 3.02
CA ARG A 27 7.72 17.13 3.19
C ARG A 27 7.76 16.41 4.55
N HIS A 28 7.06 16.93 5.55
CA HIS A 28 7.01 16.39 6.91
C HIS A 28 6.31 15.02 7.02
N PHE A 29 5.50 14.64 6.02
CA PHE A 29 4.81 13.35 5.99
C PHE A 29 5.69 12.25 5.37
N TYR A 30 6.77 11.89 6.05
CA TYR A 30 7.82 11.04 5.49
C TYR A 30 7.33 9.64 5.09
N TYR A 31 6.55 8.97 5.94
CA TYR A 31 6.10 7.59 5.71
C TYR A 31 5.04 7.53 4.62
N ALA A 32 4.06 8.44 4.66
CA ALA A 32 3.04 8.51 3.61
C ALA A 32 3.65 8.81 2.23
N ARG A 33 4.65 9.70 2.16
CA ARG A 33 5.37 9.96 0.90
C ARG A 33 6.15 8.75 0.41
N ALA A 34 6.75 7.97 1.31
CA ALA A 34 7.41 6.72 0.95
C ALA A 34 6.41 5.70 0.38
N ALA A 35 5.23 5.55 0.99
CA ALA A 35 4.17 4.70 0.48
C ALA A 35 3.70 5.12 -0.93
N PHE A 36 3.44 6.42 -1.16
CA PHE A 36 3.07 6.89 -2.49
C PHE A 36 4.15 6.64 -3.56
N LYS A 37 5.43 6.80 -3.21
CA LYS A 37 6.53 6.45 -4.13
C LYS A 37 6.54 4.96 -4.47
N LEU A 38 6.33 4.08 -3.49
CA LEU A 38 6.24 2.63 -3.72
C LEU A 38 5.12 2.29 -4.70
N TYR A 39 3.93 2.88 -4.53
CA TYR A 39 2.81 2.65 -5.45
C TYR A 39 3.06 3.20 -6.86
N ILE A 40 3.75 4.33 -6.99
CA ILE A 40 4.18 4.84 -8.32
C ILE A 40 5.11 3.84 -8.99
N VAL A 41 6.14 3.36 -8.28
CA VAL A 41 7.10 2.38 -8.83
C VAL A 41 6.37 1.11 -9.27
N CYS A 42 5.49 0.56 -8.42
CA CYS A 42 4.69 -0.63 -8.76
C CYS A 42 3.83 -0.40 -10.01
N GLY A 43 3.10 0.72 -10.09
CA GLY A 43 2.32 1.05 -11.27
C GLY A 43 3.17 1.21 -12.54
N CYS A 44 4.35 1.82 -12.45
CA CYS A 44 5.27 1.97 -13.57
C CYS A 44 5.80 0.62 -14.07
N VAL A 45 6.16 -0.29 -13.15
CA VAL A 45 6.64 -1.64 -13.49
C VAL A 45 5.53 -2.44 -14.18
N LEU A 46 4.29 -2.35 -13.70
CA LEU A 46 3.13 -2.99 -14.34
C LEU A 46 2.85 -2.44 -15.74
N LEU A 47 2.97 -1.12 -15.94
CA LEU A 47 2.86 -0.52 -17.28
C LEU A 47 4.02 -0.94 -18.20
N ALA A 48 5.24 -1.04 -17.69
CA ALA A 48 6.37 -1.48 -18.48
C ALA A 48 6.17 -2.91 -18.99
N GLN A 49 5.66 -3.81 -18.15
CA GLN A 49 5.36 -5.18 -18.57
C GLN A 49 4.27 -5.23 -19.64
N SER A 50 3.20 -4.46 -19.48
CA SER A 50 2.10 -4.47 -20.46
C SER A 50 2.52 -3.94 -21.83
N LEU A 51 3.52 -3.06 -21.88
CA LEU A 51 4.07 -2.49 -23.11
C LEU A 51 5.18 -3.35 -23.73
N ALA A 52 6.06 -3.96 -22.92
CA ALA A 52 7.21 -4.72 -23.40
C ALA A 52 6.90 -6.19 -23.71
N GLN A 53 5.79 -6.75 -23.16
CA GLN A 53 5.47 -8.19 -23.23
C GLN A 53 6.63 -9.11 -22.79
N ASP A 54 7.52 -8.59 -21.96
CA ASP A 54 8.75 -9.26 -21.56
C ASP A 54 8.53 -10.13 -20.31
N GLN A 55 8.96 -11.39 -20.37
CA GLN A 55 8.87 -12.34 -19.26
C GLN A 55 9.86 -12.01 -18.14
N ASP A 56 10.93 -11.28 -18.46
CA ASP A 56 11.99 -10.91 -17.51
C ASP A 56 11.50 -9.90 -16.45
N LEU A 57 10.39 -9.21 -16.70
CA LEU A 57 9.76 -8.26 -15.76
C LEU A 57 8.94 -8.93 -14.65
N SER A 58 8.68 -10.25 -14.74
CA SER A 58 7.85 -10.99 -13.78
C SER A 58 8.38 -10.89 -12.34
N LEU A 59 9.69 -11.02 -12.14
CA LEU A 59 10.33 -10.91 -10.82
C LEU A 59 10.26 -9.48 -10.26
N ALA A 60 10.42 -8.47 -11.11
CA ALA A 60 10.30 -7.06 -10.71
C ALA A 60 8.87 -6.71 -10.26
N ILE A 61 7.85 -7.30 -10.90
CA ILE A 61 6.44 -7.13 -10.51
C ILE A 61 6.17 -7.79 -9.17
N GLN A 62 6.58 -9.04 -9.02
CA GLN A 62 6.39 -9.75 -7.77
C GLN A 62 7.09 -9.02 -6.61
N THR A 63 8.33 -8.55 -6.85
CA THR A 63 9.08 -7.78 -5.86
C THR A 63 8.39 -6.47 -5.51
N SER A 64 8.03 -5.65 -6.51
CA SER A 64 7.38 -4.36 -6.28
C SER A 64 6.02 -4.50 -5.60
N TRP A 65 5.27 -5.56 -5.93
CA TRP A 65 4.02 -5.89 -5.26
C TRP A 65 4.26 -6.33 -3.80
N ILE A 66 5.21 -7.22 -3.52
CA ILE A 66 5.55 -7.64 -2.15
C ILE A 66 5.92 -6.42 -1.29
N TRP A 67 6.67 -5.48 -1.86
CA TRP A 67 7.05 -4.26 -1.15
C TRP A 67 5.83 -3.37 -0.87
N CYS A 68 4.91 -3.23 -1.84
CA CYS A 68 3.66 -2.50 -1.63
C CYS A 68 2.76 -3.19 -0.60
N TYR A 69 2.67 -4.51 -0.66
CA TYR A 69 1.91 -5.33 0.27
C TYR A 69 2.46 -5.16 1.68
N CYS A 70 3.75 -5.39 1.89
CA CYS A 70 4.39 -5.31 3.20
C CYS A 70 4.39 -3.90 3.78
N LEU A 71 4.78 -2.88 3.00
CA LEU A 71 5.09 -1.55 3.54
C LEU A 71 3.99 -0.52 3.30
N GLY A 72 3.17 -0.67 2.26
CA GLY A 72 2.25 0.37 1.81
C GLY A 72 1.24 0.79 2.89
N LEU A 73 0.46 -0.16 3.41
CA LEU A 73 -0.50 0.11 4.49
C LEU A 73 0.19 0.53 5.80
N PRO A 74 1.21 -0.21 6.30
CA PRO A 74 1.87 0.16 7.55
C PRO A 74 2.49 1.55 7.56
N LEU A 75 3.06 2.01 6.45
CA LEU A 75 3.60 3.36 6.33
C LEU A 75 2.49 4.42 6.44
N ILE A 76 1.34 4.20 5.80
CA ILE A 76 0.21 5.14 5.86
C ILE A 76 -0.45 5.12 7.24
N SER A 77 -0.65 3.94 7.84
CA SER A 77 -1.24 3.83 9.18
C SER A 77 -0.35 4.43 10.25
N ALA A 78 0.97 4.22 10.17
CA ALA A 78 1.94 4.82 11.09
C ALA A 78 1.95 6.35 10.99
N GLU A 79 1.92 6.91 9.77
CA GLU A 79 1.84 8.37 9.58
C GLU A 79 0.57 8.94 10.21
N LEU A 80 -0.60 8.34 9.94
CA LEU A 80 -1.87 8.78 10.51
C LEU A 80 -1.91 8.61 12.04
N GLY A 81 -1.28 7.56 12.56
CA GLY A 81 -1.14 7.32 14.00
C GLY A 81 -0.29 8.41 14.66
N LEU A 82 0.88 8.73 14.10
CA LEU A 82 1.78 9.77 14.63
C LEU A 82 1.11 11.14 14.74
N GLN A 83 0.18 11.46 13.83
CA GLN A 83 -0.53 12.74 13.83
C GLN A 83 -1.64 12.85 14.90
N ARG A 84 -2.10 11.73 15.50
CA ARG A 84 -3.25 11.73 16.44
C ARG A 84 -2.96 11.13 17.80
N LEU A 85 -2.23 10.02 17.83
CA LEU A 85 -1.87 9.35 19.06
C LEU A 85 -0.36 9.09 19.03
N PRO A 86 0.45 9.87 19.76
CA PRO A 86 1.82 9.49 20.08
C PRO A 86 1.78 8.30 21.06
N CYS A 87 1.28 7.16 20.57
CA CYS A 87 1.27 5.90 21.28
C CYS A 87 2.53 5.14 20.86
N PRO A 88 3.28 4.53 21.81
CA PRO A 88 4.49 3.76 21.50
C PRO A 88 4.26 2.59 20.53
N THR A 89 2.99 2.21 20.30
CA THR A 89 2.60 1.17 19.36
C THR A 89 2.77 1.58 17.89
N THR A 90 2.85 2.87 17.55
CA THR A 90 3.08 3.34 16.16
C THR A 90 4.39 2.82 15.58
N HIS A 91 5.43 2.64 16.39
CA HIS A 91 6.71 2.13 15.95
C HIS A 91 6.65 0.60 15.72
N SER A 92 5.88 -0.11 16.54
CA SER A 92 5.68 -1.56 16.37
C SER A 92 4.93 -1.91 15.07
N GLN A 93 4.08 -1.02 14.56
CA GLN A 93 3.40 -1.16 13.28
C GLN A 93 4.36 -1.17 12.09
N LEU A 94 5.55 -0.58 12.22
CA LEU A 94 6.56 -0.53 11.16
C LEU A 94 7.63 -1.63 11.30
N ILE A 95 7.94 -2.06 12.52
CA ILE A 95 8.97 -3.08 12.79
C ILE A 95 8.59 -4.44 12.18
N VAL A 96 7.36 -4.91 12.38
CA VAL A 96 6.89 -6.22 11.88
C VAL A 96 6.91 -6.32 10.34
N PRO A 97 6.39 -5.32 9.58
CA PRO A 97 6.43 -5.38 8.12
C PRO A 97 7.85 -5.17 7.58
N LEU A 98 8.69 -4.35 8.22
CA LEU A 98 10.09 -4.21 7.84
C LEU A 98 10.87 -5.52 8.06
N TYR A 99 10.66 -6.18 9.20
CA TYR A 99 11.23 -7.50 9.47
C TYR A 99 10.78 -8.54 8.46
N SER A 100 9.51 -8.51 8.04
CA SER A 100 8.99 -9.40 6.99
C SER A 100 9.70 -9.20 5.64
N VAL A 101 9.96 -7.95 5.23
CA VAL A 101 10.72 -7.67 3.99
C VAL A 101 12.18 -8.12 4.11
N ILE A 102 12.84 -7.84 5.24
CA ILE A 102 14.23 -8.23 5.47
C ILE A 102 14.35 -9.76 5.57
N GLY A 103 13.39 -10.44 6.19
CA GLY A 103 13.36 -11.91 6.26
C GLY A 103 13.18 -12.57 4.90
N HIS A 104 12.40 -11.95 4.00
CA HIS A 104 12.15 -12.48 2.65
C HIS A 104 13.34 -12.27 1.69
N TYR A 105 14.11 -11.18 1.83
CA TYR A 105 15.22 -10.82 0.92
C TYR A 105 16.63 -10.83 1.56
N GLY A 106 16.76 -11.19 2.83
CA GLY A 106 18.00 -11.08 3.61
C GLY A 106 18.98 -12.25 3.43
N PRO A 107 20.25 -12.07 3.84
CA PRO A 107 21.32 -13.07 3.66
C PRO A 107 21.19 -14.32 4.54
N CYS A 108 20.26 -14.33 5.51
CA CYS A 108 19.89 -15.52 6.29
C CYS A 108 18.77 -16.32 5.61
N SER A 109 18.87 -16.49 4.30
CA SER A 109 17.96 -17.25 3.43
C SER A 109 18.08 -18.76 3.66
N SER A 110 17.87 -19.21 4.90
CA SER A 110 17.04 -20.40 5.05
C SER A 110 15.66 -20.00 4.51
N PRO A 111 14.94 -20.86 3.77
CA PRO A 111 13.56 -20.59 3.40
C PRO A 111 12.76 -20.58 4.70
N VAL A 112 12.82 -19.49 5.46
CA VAL A 112 11.82 -19.16 6.45
C VAL A 112 10.57 -19.16 5.60
N PRO A 113 9.68 -20.15 5.75
CA PRO A 113 8.50 -20.22 4.92
C PRO A 113 7.90 -18.84 5.05
N ASP A 114 7.64 -18.18 3.91
CA ASP A 114 6.83 -16.99 3.87
C ASP A 114 5.73 -17.23 4.89
N ASN A 115 5.76 -16.54 6.02
CA ASN A 115 4.86 -16.85 7.11
C ASN A 115 3.71 -15.87 6.93
N PRO A 116 2.73 -16.15 6.06
CA PRO A 116 1.63 -15.24 5.76
C PRO A 116 0.90 -14.84 7.04
N CYS A 117 1.02 -15.64 8.11
CA CYS A 117 0.51 -15.31 9.43
C CYS A 117 1.17 -14.06 10.03
N ILE A 118 2.49 -13.89 9.98
CA ILE A 118 3.17 -12.73 10.59
C ILE A 118 2.78 -11.44 9.86
N LEU A 119 2.78 -11.51 8.54
CA LEU A 119 2.42 -10.38 7.68
C LEU A 119 0.93 -10.05 7.76
N GLY A 120 0.08 -11.09 7.81
CA GLY A 120 -1.35 -10.97 8.07
C GLY A 120 -1.64 -10.31 9.42
N VAL A 121 -0.90 -10.66 10.47
CA VAL A 121 -1.02 -10.03 11.80
C VAL A 121 -0.67 -8.54 11.71
N SER A 122 0.41 -8.15 11.03
CA SER A 122 0.76 -6.74 10.81
C SER A 122 -0.34 -5.95 10.09
N HIS A 123 -0.96 -6.57 9.08
CA HIS A 123 -2.07 -5.97 8.36
C HIS A 123 -3.32 -5.82 9.21
N ILE A 124 -3.66 -6.85 9.99
CA ILE A 124 -4.78 -6.80 10.95
C ILE A 124 -4.56 -5.66 11.94
N TYR A 125 -3.36 -5.52 12.52
CA TYR A 125 -3.05 -4.40 13.40
C TYR A 125 -3.24 -3.04 12.74
N SER A 126 -2.80 -2.88 11.49
CA SER A 126 -2.97 -1.62 10.75
C SER A 126 -4.44 -1.32 10.44
N ILE A 127 -5.21 -2.33 10.03
CA ILE A 127 -6.66 -2.20 9.76
C ILE A 127 -7.40 -1.85 11.04
N THR A 128 -7.15 -2.58 12.13
CA THR A 128 -7.77 -2.31 13.44
C THR A 128 -7.43 -0.92 13.94
N SER A 129 -6.18 -0.46 13.76
CA SER A 129 -5.77 0.91 14.11
C SER A 129 -6.58 1.95 13.34
N LEU A 130 -6.79 1.76 12.04
CA LEU A 130 -7.63 2.66 11.23
C LEU A 130 -9.10 2.62 11.67
N THR A 131 -9.64 1.44 12.00
CA THR A 131 -11.01 1.30 12.50
C THR A 131 -11.20 2.03 13.84
N ILE A 132 -10.24 1.89 14.77
CA ILE A 132 -10.27 2.61 16.05
C ILE A 132 -10.22 4.13 15.82
N LEU A 133 -9.33 4.60 14.94
CA LEU A 133 -9.27 6.02 14.57
C LEU A 133 -10.57 6.52 13.94
N SER A 134 -11.27 5.68 13.15
CA SER A 134 -12.57 6.04 12.58
C SER A 134 -13.62 6.33 13.66
N VAL A 135 -13.65 5.51 14.71
CA VAL A 135 -14.57 5.69 15.84
C VAL A 135 -14.18 6.90 16.68
N ALA A 136 -12.88 7.04 16.99
CA ALA A 136 -12.37 8.14 17.81
C ALA A 136 -12.59 9.51 17.16
N GLU A 137 -12.39 9.60 15.85
CA GLU A 137 -12.51 10.85 15.07
C GLU A 137 -13.91 11.10 14.49
N GLN A 138 -14.84 10.15 14.67
CA GLN A 138 -16.15 10.15 14.03
C GLN A 138 -16.09 10.37 12.49
N ASP A 139 -15.02 9.87 11.87
CA ASP A 139 -14.77 10.04 10.44
C ASP A 139 -14.73 8.70 9.72
N LEU A 140 -15.73 8.48 8.87
CA LEU A 140 -15.87 7.27 8.07
C LEU A 140 -14.76 7.09 7.03
N THR A 141 -13.96 8.13 6.75
CA THR A 141 -12.87 8.05 5.77
C THR A 141 -11.79 7.05 6.21
N TYR A 142 -11.51 6.93 7.51
CA TYR A 142 -10.61 5.91 8.05
C TYR A 142 -11.17 4.50 7.83
N LEU A 143 -12.47 4.31 8.05
CA LEU A 143 -13.13 3.03 7.82
C LEU A 143 -13.14 2.66 6.34
N LYS A 144 -13.39 3.62 5.43
CA LYS A 144 -13.30 3.41 3.98
C LYS A 144 -11.89 2.96 3.58
N LEU A 145 -10.86 3.62 4.11
CA LEU A 145 -9.46 3.23 3.90
C LEU A 145 -9.21 1.80 4.39
N ALA A 146 -9.64 1.48 5.62
CA ALA A 146 -9.49 0.16 6.21
C ALA A 146 -10.17 -0.94 5.37
N ILE A 147 -11.38 -0.68 4.85
CA ILE A 147 -12.11 -1.61 3.98
C ILE A 147 -11.36 -1.82 2.66
N CYS A 148 -10.90 -0.75 2.00
CA CYS A 148 -10.11 -0.88 0.76
C CYS A 148 -8.88 -1.78 0.97
N TYR A 149 -8.17 -1.58 2.07
CA TYR A 149 -7.02 -2.42 2.42
C TYR A 149 -7.40 -3.85 2.77
N PHE A 150 -8.48 -4.07 3.52
CA PHE A 150 -8.97 -5.43 3.79
C PHE A 150 -9.25 -6.19 2.48
N TYR A 151 -9.93 -5.55 1.53
CA TYR A 151 -10.22 -6.15 0.22
C TYR A 151 -8.96 -6.41 -0.60
N SER A 152 -8.02 -5.45 -0.66
CA SER A 152 -6.79 -5.62 -1.43
C SER A 152 -5.90 -6.73 -0.86
N LEU A 153 -5.93 -6.96 0.45
CA LEU A 153 -5.06 -7.93 1.14
C LEU A 153 -5.65 -9.34 1.25
N PHE A 154 -6.95 -9.49 1.48
CA PHE A 154 -7.55 -10.81 1.75
C PHE A 154 -8.36 -11.37 0.59
N ARG A 155 -8.82 -10.52 -0.34
CA ARG A 155 -9.72 -10.94 -1.42
C ARG A 155 -9.11 -10.82 -2.80
N LEU A 156 -8.26 -9.80 -3.00
CA LEU A 156 -7.66 -9.48 -4.30
C LEU A 156 -6.14 -9.66 -4.30
N SER A 157 -5.59 -10.30 -3.27
CA SER A 157 -4.15 -10.52 -3.19
C SER A 157 -3.68 -11.43 -4.33
N PRO A 158 -2.71 -11.00 -5.15
CA PRO A 158 -2.07 -11.87 -6.13
C PRO A 158 -1.09 -12.88 -5.49
N TYR A 159 -1.01 -12.95 -4.15
CA TYR A 159 -0.26 -13.98 -3.44
C TYR A 159 -0.83 -15.35 -3.82
N ASN A 160 -0.12 -16.07 -4.70
CA ASN A 160 -0.49 -17.33 -5.37
C ASN A 160 -1.26 -17.24 -6.71
N HIS A 161 -1.47 -16.03 -7.25
CA HIS A 161 -2.14 -15.85 -8.55
C HIS A 161 -1.23 -15.11 -9.53
N THR A 162 -0.90 -15.78 -10.64
CA THR A 162 -0.11 -15.21 -11.75
C THR A 162 -0.99 -14.49 -12.78
N GLU A 163 -2.31 -14.53 -12.62
CA GLU A 163 -3.23 -13.90 -13.56
C GLU A 163 -3.20 -12.36 -13.43
N LEU A 164 -3.00 -11.69 -14.57
CA LEU A 164 -2.93 -10.24 -14.68
C LEU A 164 -4.19 -9.52 -14.12
N SER A 165 -5.35 -10.19 -14.20
CA SER A 165 -6.64 -9.70 -13.71
C SER A 165 -6.64 -9.40 -12.20
N TYR A 166 -5.86 -10.15 -11.41
CA TYR A 166 -5.72 -9.91 -9.97
C TYR A 166 -4.93 -8.63 -9.71
N PHE A 167 -3.87 -8.39 -10.48
CA PHE A 167 -3.08 -7.15 -10.38
C PHE A 167 -3.89 -5.92 -10.80
N GLU A 168 -4.72 -6.02 -11.84
CA GLU A 168 -5.60 -4.94 -12.28
C GLU A 168 -6.61 -4.55 -11.18
N ASN A 169 -7.31 -5.54 -10.61
CA ASN A 169 -8.27 -5.31 -9.54
C ASN A 169 -7.60 -4.75 -8.27
N TRP A 170 -6.43 -5.28 -7.92
CA TRP A 170 -5.63 -4.76 -6.82
C TRP A 170 -5.23 -3.30 -7.05
N CYS A 171 -4.72 -2.95 -8.23
CA CYS A 171 -4.35 -1.57 -8.57
C CYS A 171 -5.54 -0.61 -8.46
N PHE A 172 -6.71 -1.04 -8.92
CA PHE A 172 -7.92 -0.23 -8.84
C PHE A 172 -8.33 0.06 -7.39
N VAL A 173 -8.38 -0.98 -6.54
CA VAL A 173 -8.71 -0.81 -5.11
C VAL A 173 -7.64 0.00 -4.38
N MET A 174 -6.37 -0.18 -4.73
CA MET A 174 -5.27 0.60 -4.16
C MET A 174 -5.27 2.07 -4.60
N SER A 175 -5.76 2.37 -5.81
CA SER A 175 -5.98 3.75 -6.25
C SER A 175 -7.03 4.45 -5.38
N LEU A 176 -8.11 3.75 -5.03
CA LEU A 176 -9.13 4.26 -4.10
C LEU A 176 -8.57 4.43 -2.68
N ALA A 177 -7.78 3.47 -2.20
CA ALA A 177 -7.10 3.56 -0.91
C ALA A 177 -6.18 4.80 -0.85
N ASN A 178 -5.38 5.04 -1.89
CA ASN A 178 -4.49 6.21 -1.98
C ASN A 178 -5.27 7.52 -1.97
N PHE A 179 -6.42 7.57 -2.63
CA PHE A 179 -7.30 8.73 -2.59
C PHE A 179 -7.82 9.01 -1.18
N TYR A 180 -8.32 8.00 -0.46
CA TYR A 180 -8.77 8.17 0.92
C TYR A 180 -7.63 8.52 1.88
N ALA A 181 -6.48 7.88 1.75
CA ALA A 181 -5.29 8.20 2.53
C ALA A 181 -4.89 9.66 2.34
N TYR A 182 -4.85 10.14 1.08
CA TYR A 182 -4.58 11.55 0.80
C TYR A 182 -5.61 12.49 1.43
N GLN A 183 -6.91 12.18 1.34
CA GLN A 183 -7.94 13.02 1.96
C GLN A 183 -7.75 13.16 3.47
N LEU A 184 -7.41 12.06 4.15
CA LEU A 184 -7.11 12.08 5.58
C LEU A 184 -5.87 12.92 5.88
N LEU A 185 -4.76 12.64 5.21
CA LEU A 185 -3.48 13.33 5.40
C LEU A 185 -3.57 14.84 5.11
N ARG A 186 -4.37 15.23 4.11
CA ARG A 186 -4.59 16.64 3.78
C ARG A 186 -5.24 17.42 4.93
N ARG A 187 -6.10 16.79 5.74
CA ARG A 187 -6.75 17.47 6.87
C ARG A 187 -5.75 17.85 7.95
N TYR A 188 -4.72 17.04 8.16
CA TYR A 188 -3.63 17.30 9.12
C TYR A 188 -2.69 18.41 8.71
N ARG A 189 -2.61 18.72 7.40
CA ARG A 189 -1.80 19.82 6.90
C ARG A 189 -2.26 21.18 7.48
N TRP A 190 -3.54 21.33 7.79
CA TRP A 190 -4.13 22.59 8.24
C TRP A 190 -4.11 22.77 9.76
N SER A 191 -3.76 21.73 10.53
CA SER A 191 -3.68 21.81 12.00
C SER A 191 -2.27 22.13 12.51
N SER A 192 -1.28 22.16 11.63
CA SER A 192 0.14 22.37 11.96
C SER A 192 0.72 23.71 11.49
N GLU A 193 -0.11 24.58 10.93
CA GLU A 193 0.18 25.99 10.60
C GLU A 193 -0.59 26.89 11.59
#